data_AF-A0A7S2WU86-F1
#
_entry.id   AF-A0A7S2WU86-F1
#
_cell.length_a   1.000
_cell.length_b   1.000
_cell.length_c   1.000
_cell.angle_alpha   90.00
_cell.angle_beta   90.00
_cell.angle_gamma   90.00
#
_symmetry.space_group_name_H-M   'P 1'
#
loop_
_entity.id
_entity.type
_entity.pdbx_description
1 polymer ?
#
loop_
_entity_poly.entity_id
_entity_poly.type
_entity_poly.pdbx_seq_one_letter_code
_entity_poly.pdbx_strand_id
1 'polypeptide(L)'
;EDATRGGQTLATVLVYLNDVDQGGTTAFGRLGPLEVRPTKGSCLLFFPATAEGEFDERTEHEGSKAIEEKWIARIWRHQYRVPPPYGLDEDYGDHRALES
;
A
#
# COMPACT_ATOMS: atom_id res chain seq x y z
N GLU A 1 10.61 -4.45 5.68
CA GLU A 1 9.32 -4.64 6.39
C GLU A 1 9.23 -6.09 6.83
N ASP A 2 8.60 -6.34 7.99
CA ASP A 2 8.64 -7.62 8.69
C ASP A 2 8.12 -8.78 7.82
N ALA A 3 9.02 -9.55 7.20
CA ALA A 3 8.70 -10.81 6.51
C ALA A 3 7.97 -11.81 7.44
N THR A 4 8.05 -11.59 8.76
CA THR A 4 7.36 -12.33 9.81
C THR A 4 5.86 -12.00 9.92
N ARG A 5 5.35 -10.97 9.22
CA ARG A 5 3.94 -10.55 9.23
C ARG A 5 3.19 -10.98 7.96
N GLY A 6 3.25 -12.26 7.60
CA GLY A 6 2.52 -12.81 6.45
C GLY A 6 3.35 -12.95 5.17
N GLY A 7 4.68 -12.92 5.25
CA GLY A 7 5.55 -13.04 4.08
C GLY A 7 5.59 -11.77 3.23
N GLN A 8 6.02 -11.91 1.98
CA GLN A 8 6.22 -10.77 1.08
C GLN A 8 4.90 -10.03 0.77
N THR A 9 4.94 -8.70 0.75
CA THR A 9 3.86 -7.87 0.20
C THR A 9 3.82 -8.06 -1.32
N LEU A 10 2.73 -8.63 -1.84
CA LEU A 10 2.55 -8.85 -3.27
C LEU A 10 1.92 -7.64 -3.97
N ALA A 11 1.07 -6.90 -3.26
CA ALA A 11 0.43 -5.69 -3.79
C ALA A 11 0.29 -4.63 -2.70
N THR A 12 0.47 -3.38 -3.10
CA THR A 12 0.20 -2.20 -2.28
C THR A 12 -0.83 -1.34 -2.97
N VAL A 13 -1.86 -0.95 -2.23
CA VAL A 13 -2.80 0.10 -2.61
C VAL A 13 -2.57 1.30 -1.71
N LEU A 14 -2.22 2.44 -2.30
CA LEU A 14 -2.20 3.73 -1.63
C LEU A 14 -3.45 4.51 -2.04
N VAL A 15 -4.33 4.79 -1.10
CA VAL A 15 -5.49 5.66 -1.30
C VAL A 15 -5.13 7.05 -0.79
N TYR A 16 -5.26 8.06 -1.64
CA TYR A 16 -5.02 9.44 -1.26
C TYR A 16 -6.32 10.04 -0.68
N LEU A 17 -6.26 10.47 0.58
CA LEU A 17 -7.45 10.89 1.34
C LEU A 17 -7.72 12.41 1.24
N ASN A 18 -6.75 13.16 0.72
CA ASN A 18 -6.86 14.58 0.38
C ASN A 18 -6.01 14.93 -0.85
N ASP A 19 -6.32 16.07 -1.45
CA ASP A 19 -5.51 16.69 -2.49
C ASP A 19 -4.26 17.30 -1.88
N VAL A 20 -3.14 17.24 -2.61
CA VAL A 20 -1.85 17.84 -2.22
C VAL A 20 -1.25 18.55 -3.43
N ASP A 21 -1.24 19.88 -3.37
CA ASP A 21 -0.81 20.72 -4.49
C ASP A 21 0.70 20.94 -4.49
N GLN A 22 1.35 20.84 -3.32
CA GLN A 22 2.79 21.09 -3.17
C GLN A 22 3.52 19.99 -2.39
N GLY A 23 4.56 19.42 -3.03
CA GLY A 23 5.33 18.31 -2.49
C GLY A 23 4.51 17.02 -2.33
N GLY A 24 5.02 16.09 -1.53
CA GLY A 24 4.25 14.92 -1.10
C GLY A 24 3.88 13.93 -2.21
N THR A 25 4.56 13.93 -3.35
CA THR A 25 4.39 12.91 -4.38
C THR A 25 4.76 11.52 -3.86
N THR A 26 4.23 10.47 -4.49
CA THR A 26 4.77 9.12 -4.36
C THR A 26 5.74 8.90 -5.52
N ALA A 27 7.02 8.70 -5.23
CA ALA A 27 8.09 8.64 -6.22
C ALA A 27 8.65 7.23 -6.37
N PHE A 28 8.90 6.79 -7.60
CA PHE A 28 9.54 5.53 -7.96
C PHE A 28 10.87 5.82 -8.65
N GLY A 29 11.97 5.84 -7.87
CA GLY A 29 13.28 6.26 -8.38
C GLY A 29 13.88 5.34 -9.44
N ARG A 30 13.44 4.07 -9.50
CA ARG A 30 13.96 3.06 -10.42
C ARG A 30 13.08 2.82 -11.65
N LEU A 31 11.89 3.43 -11.71
CA LEU A 31 10.97 3.38 -12.85
C LEU A 31 10.97 4.71 -13.62
N GLY A 32 12.13 5.09 -14.16
CA GLY A 32 12.24 6.23 -15.08
C GLY A 32 11.70 7.54 -14.50
N PRO A 33 12.35 8.03 -13.42
CA PRO A 33 11.76 8.80 -12.31
C PRO A 33 10.26 9.12 -12.46
N LEU A 34 9.41 8.16 -12.06
CA LEU A 34 7.96 8.34 -12.04
C LEU A 34 7.52 8.94 -10.71
N GLU A 35 6.73 10.01 -10.76
CA GLU A 35 6.09 10.61 -9.59
C GLU A 35 4.58 10.68 -9.75
N VAL A 36 3.85 10.33 -8.69
CA VAL A 36 2.39 10.37 -8.63
C VAL A 36 1.96 11.41 -7.60
N ARG A 37 1.22 12.42 -8.05
CA ARG A 37 0.64 13.45 -7.19
C ARG A 37 -0.60 12.92 -6.45
N PRO A 38 -0.75 13.18 -5.14
CA PRO A 38 -1.97 12.85 -4.42
C PRO A 38 -3.17 13.62 -4.96
N THR A 39 -4.21 12.90 -5.34
CA THR A 39 -5.53 13.47 -5.67
C THR A 39 -6.58 12.74 -4.86
N LYS A 40 -7.41 13.48 -4.13
CA LYS A 40 -8.38 12.92 -3.20
C LYS A 40 -9.27 11.89 -3.87
N GLY A 41 -9.41 10.72 -3.22
CA GLY A 41 -10.24 9.62 -3.70
C GLY A 41 -9.61 8.76 -4.79
N SER A 42 -8.47 9.17 -5.36
CA SER A 42 -7.69 8.31 -6.25
C SER A 42 -6.90 7.27 -5.46
N CYS A 43 -6.56 6.17 -6.13
CA CYS A 43 -5.67 5.16 -5.59
C CYS A 43 -4.55 4.83 -6.56
N LEU A 44 -3.39 4.50 -6.00
CA LEU A 44 -2.23 3.98 -6.70
C LEU A 44 -2.03 2.52 -6.30
N LEU A 45 -2.21 1.62 -7.27
CA LEU A 45 -1.94 0.19 -7.13
C LEU A 45 -0.61 -0.14 -7.80
N PHE A 46 0.26 -0.84 -7.08
CA PHE A 46 1.51 -1.39 -7.61
C PHE A 46 1.89 -2.69 -6.90
N PHE A 47 2.82 -3.42 -7.51
CA PHE A 47 3.19 -4.77 -7.11
C PHE A 47 4.67 -4.80 -6.71
N PRO A 48 4.99 -4.72 -5.40
CA PRO A 48 6.37 -4.78 -4.92
C PRO A 48 6.98 -6.18 -4.95
N ALA A 49 6.32 -7.14 -5.60
CA ALA A 49 6.82 -8.47 -5.84
C ALA A 49 6.68 -8.89 -7.30
N THR A 50 7.59 -9.76 -7.75
CA THR A 50 7.47 -10.46 -9.03
C THR A 50 6.35 -11.50 -8.97
N ALA A 51 6.07 -12.14 -10.10
CA ALA A 51 5.09 -13.24 -10.17
C ALA A 51 5.47 -14.43 -9.27
N GLU A 52 6.76 -14.60 -9.00
CA GLU A 52 7.33 -15.62 -8.13
C GLU A 52 7.27 -15.25 -6.64
N GLY A 53 6.88 -14.01 -6.31
CA GLY A 53 6.79 -13.52 -4.94
C GLY A 53 8.08 -12.94 -4.37
N GLU A 54 9.08 -12.69 -5.22
CA GLU A 54 10.35 -12.05 -4.84
C GLU A 54 10.23 -10.52 -4.87
N PHE A 55 11.01 -9.80 -4.06
CA PHE A 55 10.99 -8.33 -4.07
C PHE A 55 11.37 -7.75 -5.44
N ASP A 56 10.51 -6.88 -5.99
CA ASP A 56 10.77 -6.18 -7.26
C ASP A 56 11.29 -4.77 -6.99
N GLU A 57 12.62 -4.65 -7.00
CA GLU A 57 13.34 -3.39 -6.79
C GLU A 57 12.88 -2.26 -7.71
N ARG A 58 12.35 -2.54 -8.91
CA ARG A 58 11.90 -1.47 -9.83
C ARG A 58 10.79 -0.63 -9.18
N THR A 59 9.94 -1.26 -8.38
CA THR A 59 8.80 -0.62 -7.73
C THR A 59 9.10 -0.09 -6.33
N GLU A 60 10.38 -0.07 -5.94
CA GLU A 60 10.83 0.67 -4.76
C GLU A 60 10.36 2.12 -4.85
N HIS A 61 9.72 2.58 -3.78
CA HIS A 61 9.04 3.87 -3.76
C HIS A 61 9.19 4.55 -2.42
N GLU A 62 9.04 5.87 -2.44
CA GLU A 62 9.02 6.70 -1.25
C GLU A 62 7.94 7.78 -1.34
N GLY A 63 7.55 8.31 -0.19
CA GLY A 63 6.85 9.59 -0.15
C GLY A 63 7.86 10.71 -0.20
N SER A 64 7.84 11.52 -1.26
CA SER A 64 8.68 12.72 -1.35
C SER A 64 8.31 13.71 -0.26
N LYS A 65 9.24 14.61 0.09
CA LYS A 65 9.04 15.62 1.12
C LYS A 65 7.72 16.37 0.90
N ALA A 66 6.84 16.33 1.89
CA ALA A 66 5.58 17.04 1.88
C ALA A 66 5.81 18.51 2.28
N ILE A 67 5.15 19.43 1.57
CA ILE A 67 5.06 20.85 1.96
C ILE A 67 3.71 21.09 2.64
N GLU A 68 2.66 20.45 2.12
CA GLU A 68 1.32 20.41 2.70
C GLU A 68 1.07 19.06 3.39
N GLU A 69 0.05 18.99 4.26
CA GLU A 69 -0.32 17.75 4.93
C GLU A 69 -0.86 16.71 3.94
N LYS A 70 -0.36 15.48 4.01
CA LYS A 70 -0.74 14.35 3.16
C LYS A 70 -1.32 13.22 4.01
N TRP A 71 -2.57 12.88 3.77
CA TRP A 71 -3.25 11.74 4.36
C TRP A 71 -3.36 10.60 3.35
N ILE A 72 -2.91 9.42 3.76
CA ILE A 72 -3.03 8.20 2.97
C ILE A 72 -3.64 7.08 3.81
N ALA A 73 -4.43 6.22 3.16
CA ALA A 73 -4.67 4.87 3.64
C ALA A 73 -3.82 3.91 2.81
N ARG A 74 -3.08 3.04 3.48
CA ARG A 74 -2.23 2.02 2.84
C ARG A 74 -2.79 0.65 3.13
N ILE A 75 -3.10 -0.10 2.08
CA ILE A 75 -3.61 -1.46 2.14
C ILE A 75 -2.59 -2.37 1.49
N TRP A 76 -2.27 -3.47 2.17
CA TRP A 76 -1.31 -4.45 1.70
C TRP A 76 -1.94 -5.82 1.54
N ARG A 77 -1.57 -6.49 0.44
CA ARG A 77 -1.80 -7.92 0.25
C ARG A 77 -0.47 -8.63 0.50
N HIS A 78 -0.36 -9.36 1.61
CA HIS A 78 0.80 -10.20 1.94
C HIS A 78 0.63 -11.63 1.44
N GLN A 79 1.72 -12.32 1.08
CA GLN A 79 1.77 -13.68 0.52
C GLN A 79 0.91 -14.69 1.30
N TYR A 80 0.97 -14.61 2.62
CA TYR A 80 0.21 -15.40 3.58
C TYR A 80 -0.65 -14.48 4.45
N ARG A 81 -1.52 -15.09 5.26
CA ARG A 81 -2.32 -14.35 6.24
C ARG A 81 -1.42 -13.61 7.22
N VAL A 82 -1.71 -12.33 7.44
CA VAL A 82 -1.08 -11.54 8.51
C VAL A 82 -1.75 -11.94 9.83
N PRO A 83 -0.99 -12.35 10.87
CA PRO A 83 -1.58 -12.69 12.15
C PRO A 83 -2.06 -11.43 12.92
N PRO A 84 -2.98 -11.57 13.88
CA PRO A 84 -3.33 -10.50 14.82
C PRO A 84 -2.10 -9.94 15.56
N PRO A 85 -2.09 -8.65 15.94
CA PRO A 85 -3.21 -7.69 15.84
C PRO A 85 -3.21 -6.88 14.52
N TYR A 86 -2.34 -7.20 13.57
CA TYR A 86 -2.14 -6.38 12.37
C TYR A 86 -2.95 -6.86 11.15
N GLY A 87 -3.26 -8.15 11.12
CA GLY A 87 -4.14 -8.72 10.11
C GLY A 87 -5.62 -8.54 10.46
N LEU A 88 -6.45 -8.80 9.46
CA LEU A 88 -7.90 -8.85 9.62
C LEU A 88 -8.30 -10.06 10.48
N ASP A 89 -9.35 -9.89 11.29
CA ASP A 89 -9.93 -10.94 12.11
C ASP A 89 -10.39 -12.14 11.26
N GLU A 90 -10.54 -13.31 11.89
CA GLU A 90 -10.91 -14.54 11.16
C GLU A 90 -12.29 -14.48 10.52
N ASP A 91 -13.19 -13.70 11.12
CA ASP A 91 -14.56 -13.47 10.69
C ASP A 91 -14.72 -12.21 9.82
N TYR A 92 -13.62 -11.49 9.53
CA TYR A 92 -13.69 -10.30 8.69
C TYR A 92 -14.20 -10.64 7.28
N GLY A 93 -15.39 -10.15 6.95
CA GLY A 93 -16.07 -10.42 5.68
C GLY A 93 -17.02 -11.62 5.71
N ASP A 94 -17.17 -12.32 6.85
CA ASP A 94 -18.25 -13.28 7.03
C ASP A 94 -19.56 -12.55 7.36
N HIS A 95 -20.32 -12.24 6.30
CA HIS A 95 -21.62 -11.58 6.45
C HIS A 95 -22.67 -12.42 7.21
N ARG A 96 -22.41 -13.72 7.46
CA ARG A 96 -23.31 -14.57 8.25
C ARG A 96 -23.19 -14.35 9.75
N ALA A 97 -22.08 -13.79 10.23
CA ALA A 97 -21.83 -13.53 11.65
C ALA A 97 -22.53 -12.25 12.18
N LEU A 98 -23.07 -11.41 11.29
CA LEU A 98 -23.73 -10.15 11.64
C LEU A 98 -25.25 -10.30 11.88
N GLU A 99 -25.81 -11.49 11.67
CA GLU A 99 -27.27 -11.75 11.73
C GLU A 99 -27.71 -12.64 12.90
N SER A 100 -26.84 -12.94 13.87
CA SER A 100 -27.16 -13.70 15.11
C SER A 100 -27.09 -12.85 16.36
#